data_AF-A0A497N5H7-F1
#
_entry.id   AF-A0A497N5H7-F1
#
_cell.length_a   1.000
_cell.length_b   1.000
_cell.length_c   1.000
_cell.angle_alpha   90.00
_cell.angle_beta   90.00
_cell.angle_gamma   90.00
#
_symmetry.space_group_name_H-M   'P 1'
#
loop_
_entity.id
_entity.type
_entity.pdbx_description
1 polymer ?
#
loop_
_entity_poly.entity_id
_entity_poly.type
_entity_poly.pdbx_seq_one_letter_code
_entity_poly.pdbx_strand_id
1 'polypeptide(L)'
;MSKLYDLFSNPAVESFGRALRYALMTCEDYASLIELEYVETPVEFAESLKKFIRRYDACARRYERETGQRSYRPNEAELDELVRLTEEYKVRTVCSALIAHALVRPAKEE
;
A
#
# COMPACT_ATOMS: atom_id res chain seq x y z
N MET A 1 -16.53 0.01 18.71
CA MET A 1 -15.82 0.82 17.69
C MET A 1 -16.35 0.42 16.32
N SER A 2 -16.27 1.31 15.32
CA SER A 2 -16.75 1.02 13.96
C SER A 2 -15.83 0.00 13.30
N LYS A 3 -16.39 -0.98 12.57
CA LYS A 3 -15.59 -1.95 11.79
C LYS A 3 -14.62 -1.25 10.82
N LEU A 4 -14.95 -0.06 10.34
CA LEU A 4 -14.07 0.72 9.46
C LEU A 4 -12.84 1.27 10.19
N TYR A 5 -12.96 1.61 11.48
CA TYR A 5 -11.80 2.05 12.26
C TYR A 5 -10.77 0.93 12.34
N ASP A 6 -11.22 -0.31 12.60
CA ASP A 6 -10.34 -1.48 12.70
C ASP A 6 -9.60 -1.76 11.38
N LEU A 7 -10.26 -1.56 10.22
CA LEU A 7 -9.62 -1.66 8.91
C LEU A 7 -8.56 -0.56 8.70
N PHE A 8 -8.93 0.71 8.95
CA PHE A 8 -8.04 1.83 8.67
C PHE A 8 -6.85 1.90 9.64
N SER A 9 -6.99 1.35 10.85
CA SER A 9 -5.90 1.21 11.83
C SER A 9 -5.20 -0.15 11.75
N ASN A 10 -5.50 -0.99 10.76
CA ASN A 10 -4.82 -2.27 10.58
C ASN A 10 -3.35 -2.03 10.17
N PRO A 11 -2.35 -2.63 10.85
CA PRO A 11 -0.94 -2.39 10.55
C PRO A 11 -0.54 -2.69 9.10
N ALA A 12 -1.15 -3.70 8.46
CA ALA A 12 -0.86 -4.04 7.07
C ALA A 12 -1.37 -2.95 6.10
N VAL A 13 -2.52 -2.33 6.42
CA VAL A 13 -3.07 -1.21 5.66
C VAL A 13 -2.19 0.04 5.79
N GLU A 14 -1.75 0.36 7.01
CA GLU A 14 -0.84 1.49 7.26
C GLU A 14 0.52 1.28 6.57
N SER A 15 1.06 0.07 6.69
CA SER A 15 2.30 -0.39 6.03
C SER A 15 2.26 -0.15 4.53
N PHE A 16 1.31 -0.77 3.82
CA PHE A 16 1.21 -0.67 2.38
C PHE A 16 0.82 0.73 1.93
N GLY A 17 -0.05 1.42 2.68
CA GLY A 17 -0.42 2.79 2.40
C GLY A 17 0.78 3.75 2.45
N ARG A 18 1.67 3.59 3.43
CA ARG A 18 2.94 4.35 3.49
C ARG A 18 3.88 4.01 2.34
N ALA A 19 4.02 2.73 1.98
CA ALA A 19 4.82 2.34 0.83
C ALA A 19 4.25 2.95 -0.47
N LEU A 20 2.93 2.91 -0.66
CA LEU A 20 2.25 3.47 -1.83
C LEU A 20 2.41 4.99 -1.88
N ARG A 21 2.27 5.69 -0.75
CA ARG A 21 2.59 7.12 -0.63
C ARG A 21 3.99 7.43 -1.14
N TYR A 22 4.99 6.71 -0.64
CA TYR A 22 6.37 6.92 -1.04
C TYR A 22 6.53 6.69 -2.54
N ALA A 23 5.91 5.62 -3.07
CA ALA A 23 5.93 5.32 -4.50
C ALA A 23 5.35 6.45 -5.35
N LEU A 24 4.24 7.06 -4.91
CA LEU A 24 3.60 8.17 -5.61
C LEU A 24 4.46 9.44 -5.56
N MET A 25 5.01 9.77 -4.39
CA MET A 25 5.72 11.04 -4.18
C MET A 25 7.14 11.04 -4.74
N THR A 26 7.82 9.90 -4.74
CA THR A 26 9.25 9.82 -5.07
C THR A 26 9.52 9.07 -6.38
N CYS A 27 8.65 8.13 -6.73
CA CYS A 27 8.85 7.24 -7.88
C CYS A 27 7.84 7.50 -9.00
N GLU A 28 6.88 8.41 -8.79
CA GLU A 28 5.82 8.75 -9.74
C GLU A 28 5.00 7.52 -10.20
N ASP A 29 4.83 6.52 -9.31
CA ASP A 29 4.12 5.27 -9.61
C ASP A 29 2.59 5.45 -9.55
N TYR A 30 2.06 6.33 -10.40
CA TYR A 30 0.62 6.54 -10.56
C TYR A 30 -0.09 5.31 -11.12
N ALA A 31 0.63 4.40 -11.79
CA ALA A 31 0.08 3.14 -12.28
C ALA A 31 -0.47 2.28 -11.14
N SER A 32 0.24 2.17 -10.01
CA SER A 32 -0.25 1.45 -8.84
C SER A 32 -1.55 2.03 -8.26
N LEU A 33 -1.70 3.36 -8.26
CA LEU A 33 -2.91 4.02 -7.81
C LEU A 33 -4.11 3.68 -8.72
N ILE A 34 -3.91 3.81 -10.04
CA ILE A 34 -4.95 3.50 -11.02
C ILE A 34 -5.32 2.02 -10.98
N GLU A 35 -4.34 1.12 -10.93
CA GLU A 35 -4.61 -0.32 -10.83
C GLU A 35 -5.53 -0.62 -9.62
N LEU A 36 -5.18 -0.12 -8.42
CA LEU A 36 -5.98 -0.31 -7.21
C LEU A 36 -7.38 0.29 -7.28
N GLU A 37 -7.57 1.38 -8.03
CA GLU A 37 -8.87 2.01 -8.25
C GLU A 37 -9.79 1.17 -9.15
N TYR A 38 -9.28 0.25 -9.96
CA TYR A 38 -10.08 -0.60 -10.85
C TYR A 38 -10.18 -2.06 -10.42
N VAL A 39 -9.48 -2.47 -9.37
CA VAL A 39 -9.61 -3.83 -8.83
C VAL A 39 -11.04 -4.06 -8.30
N GLU A 40 -11.62 -5.22 -8.65
CA GLU A 40 -12.94 -5.64 -8.18
C GLU A 40 -12.91 -6.95 -7.39
N THR A 41 -11.95 -7.84 -7.68
CA THR A 41 -11.86 -9.17 -7.07
C THR A 41 -10.64 -9.33 -6.15
N PRO A 42 -10.69 -10.23 -5.14
CA PRO A 42 -9.53 -10.52 -4.28
C PRO A 42 -8.30 -11.02 -5.05
N VAL A 43 -8.51 -11.73 -6.16
CA VAL A 43 -7.43 -12.23 -7.02
C VAL A 43 -6.73 -11.07 -7.72
N GLU A 44 -7.50 -10.19 -8.38
CA GLU A 44 -6.96 -8.98 -9.01
C GLU A 44 -6.26 -8.08 -7.99
N PHE A 45 -6.80 -8.01 -6.77
CA PHE A 45 -6.21 -7.25 -5.67
C PHE A 45 -4.82 -7.76 -5.32
N ALA A 46 -4.70 -9.08 -5.07
CA ALA A 46 -3.42 -9.71 -4.79
C ALA A 46 -2.42 -9.54 -5.94
N GLU A 47 -2.87 -9.66 -7.19
CA GLU A 47 -2.02 -9.44 -8.36
C GLU A 47 -1.54 -7.99 -8.49
N SER A 48 -2.43 -7.02 -8.25
CA SER A 48 -2.07 -5.60 -8.26
C SER A 48 -1.04 -5.28 -7.18
N LEU A 49 -1.22 -5.79 -5.96
CA LEU A 49 -0.24 -5.60 -4.87
C LEU A 49 1.11 -6.26 -5.19
N LYS A 50 1.14 -7.45 -5.81
CA LYS A 50 2.38 -8.08 -6.26
C LYS A 50 3.11 -7.25 -7.33
N LYS A 51 2.37 -6.68 -8.30
CA LYS A 51 2.94 -5.77 -9.31
C LYS A 51 3.50 -4.51 -8.66
N PHE A 52 2.75 -3.92 -7.73
CA PHE A 52 3.19 -2.77 -6.95
C PHE A 52 4.49 -3.07 -6.17
N ILE A 53 4.56 -4.16 -5.40
CA ILE A 53 5.77 -4.53 -4.63
C ILE A 53 6.99 -4.63 -5.55
N ARG A 54 6.83 -5.22 -6.74
CA ARG A 54 7.91 -5.33 -7.72
C ARG A 54 8.37 -3.96 -8.25
N ARG A 55 7.43 -3.04 -8.54
CA ARG A 55 7.76 -1.65 -8.94
C ARG A 55 8.43 -0.90 -7.79
N TYR A 56 7.89 -1.06 -6.59
CA TYR A 56 8.38 -0.44 -5.38
C TYR A 56 9.80 -0.88 -5.03
N ASP A 57 10.16 -2.15 -5.20
CA ASP A 57 11.53 -2.63 -4.91
C ASP A 57 12.59 -1.92 -5.78
N ALA A 58 12.28 -1.62 -7.04
CA ALA A 58 13.18 -0.85 -7.89
C ALA A 58 13.39 0.58 -7.34
N CYS A 59 12.34 1.20 -6.82
CA CYS A 59 12.44 2.53 -6.22
C CYS A 59 13.15 2.52 -4.86
N ALA A 60 12.84 1.53 -4.01
CA ALA A 60 13.49 1.30 -2.74
C ALA A 60 15.01 1.13 -2.91
N ARG A 61 15.45 0.33 -3.90
CA ARG A 61 16.87 0.16 -4.22
C ARG A 61 17.53 1.43 -4.74
N ARG A 62 16.78 2.30 -5.44
CA ARG A 62 17.29 3.60 -5.87
C ARG A 62 17.53 4.50 -4.65
N TYR A 63 16.54 4.61 -3.76
CA TYR A 63 16.67 5.35 -2.51
C TYR A 63 17.86 4.89 -1.68
N GLU A 64 17.99 3.57 -1.47
CA GLU A 64 19.09 2.98 -0.70
C GLU A 64 20.47 3.34 -1.25
N ARG A 65 20.60 3.42 -2.58
CA ARG A 65 21.85 3.84 -3.22
C ARG A 65 22.13 5.33 -3.09
N GLU A 66 21.09 6.17 -3.13
CA GLU A 66 21.22 7.63 -3.10
C GLU A 66 21.43 8.16 -1.68
N THR A 67 20.80 7.55 -0.67
CA THR A 67 20.82 8.01 0.73
C THR A 67 21.71 7.18 1.64
N GLY A 68 22.05 5.94 1.24
CA GLY A 68 22.71 4.96 2.11
C GLY A 68 21.82 4.42 3.22
N GLN A 69 20.54 4.82 3.28
CA GLN A 69 19.57 4.38 4.28
C GLN A 69 18.70 3.27 3.73
N ARG A 70 18.36 2.29 4.58
CA ARG A 70 17.51 1.16 4.19
C ARG A 70 16.08 1.65 3.95
N SER A 71 15.51 1.32 2.80
CA SER A 71 14.11 1.62 2.52
C SER A 71 13.21 0.64 3.24
N TYR A 72 12.08 1.14 3.72
CA TYR A 72 10.97 0.30 4.14
C TYR A 72 10.51 -0.61 3.00
N ARG A 73 10.01 -1.82 3.30
CA ARG A 73 9.41 -2.76 2.34
C ARG A 73 8.26 -3.51 3.01
N PRO A 74 7.06 -3.53 2.42
CA PRO A 74 6.01 -4.43 2.88
C PRO A 74 6.43 -5.89 2.73
N ASN A 75 6.01 -6.74 3.67
CA ASN A 75 6.36 -8.16 3.68
C ASN A 75 5.19 -9.06 3.24
N GLU A 76 5.48 -10.35 3.06
CA GLU A 76 4.50 -11.34 2.58
C GLU A 76 3.34 -11.56 3.56
N ALA A 77 3.60 -11.53 4.87
CA ALA A 77 2.55 -11.67 5.88
C ALA A 77 1.57 -10.48 5.88
N GLU A 78 2.07 -9.26 5.62
CA GLU A 78 1.21 -8.08 5.45
C GLU A 78 0.37 -8.19 4.17
N LEU A 79 0.91 -8.76 3.09
CA LEU A 79 0.15 -9.03 1.86
C LEU A 79 -0.98 -10.03 2.12
N ASP A 80 -0.68 -11.14 2.80
CA ASP A 80 -1.67 -12.16 3.13
C ASP A 80 -2.80 -11.58 4.01
N GLU A 81 -2.45 -10.73 4.98
CA GLU A 81 -3.43 -10.03 5.82
C GLU A 81 -4.31 -9.09 4.99
N LEU A 82 -3.75 -8.33 4.05
CA LEU A 82 -4.54 -7.48 3.16
C LEU A 82 -5.52 -8.29 2.31
N VAL A 83 -5.11 -9.45 1.79
CA VAL A 83 -6.00 -10.35 1.05
C VAL A 83 -7.11 -10.87 1.95
N ARG A 84 -6.80 -11.32 3.17
CA ARG A 84 -7.81 -11.74 4.16
C ARG A 84 -8.80 -10.62 4.47
N LEU A 85 -8.34 -9.37 4.61
CA LEU A 85 -9.21 -8.21 4.85
C LEU A 85 -10.19 -7.97 3.70
N THR A 86 -9.87 -8.36 2.46
CA THR A 86 -10.82 -8.22 1.35
C THR A 86 -12.04 -9.13 1.49
N GLU A 87 -11.91 -10.27 2.17
CA GLU A 87 -13.03 -11.17 2.45
C GLU A 87 -13.98 -10.57 3.49
N GLU A 88 -13.44 -9.83 4.45
CA GLU A 88 -14.19 -9.22 5.54
C GLU A 88 -14.82 -7.87 5.16
N TYR A 89 -14.08 -7.03 4.43
CA TYR A 89 -14.45 -5.63 4.17
C TYR A 89 -14.87 -5.34 2.73
N LYS A 90 -14.76 -6.33 1.83
CA LYS A 90 -14.79 -6.17 0.37
C LYS A 90 -13.58 -5.42 -0.17
N VAL A 91 -13.18 -5.81 -1.36
CA VAL A 91 -11.99 -5.30 -2.07
C VAL A 91 -11.97 -3.78 -2.18
N ARG A 92 -13.08 -3.16 -2.62
CA ARG A 92 -13.18 -1.70 -2.78
C ARG A 92 -12.90 -0.94 -1.49
N THR A 93 -13.34 -1.47 -0.34
CA THR A 93 -13.15 -0.82 0.95
C THR A 93 -11.69 -0.87 1.37
N VAL A 94 -11.02 -2.02 1.16
CA VAL A 94 -9.58 -2.17 1.44
C VAL A 94 -8.75 -1.28 0.52
N CYS A 95 -9.06 -1.24 -0.78
CA CYS A 95 -8.43 -0.30 -1.72
C CYS A 95 -8.59 1.15 -1.25
N SER A 96 -9.80 1.54 -0.84
CA SER A 96 -10.07 2.91 -0.35
C SER A 96 -9.22 3.24 0.88
N ALA A 97 -9.04 2.27 1.79
CA ALA A 97 -8.22 2.45 2.98
C ALA A 97 -6.73 2.64 2.62
N LEU A 98 -6.20 1.81 1.71
CA LEU A 98 -4.83 1.93 1.20
C LEU A 98 -4.59 3.29 0.52
N ILE A 99 -5.52 3.70 -0.36
CA ILE A 99 -5.43 4.96 -1.09
C ILE A 99 -5.53 6.15 -0.12
N ALA A 100 -6.42 6.11 0.87
CA ALA A 100 -6.52 7.15 1.90
C ALA A 100 -5.18 7.31 2.66
N HIS A 101 -4.57 6.20 3.06
CA HIS A 101 -3.24 6.20 3.67
C HIS A 101 -2.12 6.62 2.73
N ALA A 102 -2.29 6.49 1.42
CA ALA A 102 -1.33 6.97 0.44
C ALA A 102 -1.44 8.48 0.18
N LEU A 103 -2.66 9.02 0.22
CA LEU A 103 -2.97 10.40 -0.18
C LEU A 103 -3.05 11.40 0.99
N VAL A 104 -3.11 10.94 2.25
CA VAL A 104 -3.06 11.86 3.42
C VAL A 104 -1.83 12.76 3.34
N ARG A 105 -1.82 13.97 3.88
CA ARG A 105 -0.55 14.72 3.92
C ARG A 105 0.36 14.05 4.96
N PRO A 106 1.65 13.73 4.67
CA PRO A 106 2.54 13.30 5.73
C PRO A 106 2.55 14.40 6.78
N ALA A 107 2.15 14.07 8.01
CA ALA A 107 2.45 14.95 9.13
C ALA A 107 3.97 15.16 9.12
N LYS A 108 4.44 16.35 9.48
CA LYS A 108 5.87 16.48 9.79
C LYS A 108 6.15 15.42 10.86
N GLU A 109 6.92 14.39 10.51
CA GLU A 109 7.47 13.47 11.49
C GLU A 109 8.39 14.35 12.36
N GLU A 110 7.91 14.72 13.55
CA GLU A 110 8.69 15.44 14.56
C GLU A 110 9.76 14.53 15.18
#